data_AF-A0A7K5KMP6-F1
#
_entry.id   AF-A0A7K5KMP6-F1
#
_cell.length_a   1.000
_cell.length_b   1.000
_cell.length_c   1.000
_cell.angle_alpha   90.00
_cell.angle_beta   90.00
_cell.angle_gamma   90.00
#
_symmetry.space_group_name_H-M   'P 1'
#
loop_
_entity.id
_entity.type
_entity.pdbx_description
1 polymer ?
#
loop_
_entity_poly.entity_id
_entity_poly.type
_entity_poly.pdbx_seq_one_letter_code
_entity_poly.pdbx_strand_id
1 'polypeptide(L)'
;QPVRLAPEREFIKSLISIGKRLATLPTKEQKTQRLISELSLLNHKLPARAWLPTAGFEHHVVRVPHSQAVVLNSKDKAPYLIYVEVLECDNFDTANVPARIPENRIRSTRSAENLPEVGVGHEQRAGSFSTVPNYDNDDEAWSVDDILPEVHTNSCDNISQFSVDSITSQESREPVFIAAGDIRRRLSEQLAHTPTSFRRDPEDPSAVALKEPWQEKVRRIREGSPYGHLPSWRLLSVIVKCGDDLRQELLAFQVLKQLQSIWEQERVPLWIKPYKILVISADSGMIEPVVNAVSIHQIKKQSLLSLLDYFLQEHGSYNTESFLSAQRNFVQSCAGYCLVCYLLQVKDRHNGNILLDAEGHIIHIDFGFILSSSPRNLGFETSAFKLTSEFVDVMGGLDGDMFNYYKMLMLQGLIAARKHMDRVIQIVEIMQQGGITG
;
A
#
# COMPACT_ATOMS: atom_id res chain seq x y z
N GLN A 1 1.74 -36.08 9.53
CA GLN A 1 1.33 -35.09 8.51
C GLN A 1 2.57 -34.73 7.68
N PRO A 2 2.45 -34.44 6.38
CA PRO A 2 3.62 -34.22 5.52
C PRO A 2 4.38 -32.93 5.89
N VAL A 3 5.70 -33.06 6.10
CA VAL A 3 6.59 -31.97 6.54
C VAL A 3 6.69 -30.83 5.52
N ARG A 4 6.46 -31.12 4.22
CA ARG A 4 6.60 -30.19 3.09
C ARG A 4 5.82 -28.88 3.23
N LEU A 5 4.64 -28.90 3.86
CA LEU A 5 3.80 -27.70 4.07
C LEU A 5 3.95 -27.09 5.47
N ALA A 6 4.86 -27.57 6.31
CA ALA A 6 5.03 -27.04 7.67
C ALA A 6 5.47 -25.56 7.69
N PRO A 7 6.45 -25.09 6.89
CA PRO A 7 6.88 -23.70 6.93
C PRO A 7 5.77 -22.72 6.49
N GLU A 8 5.04 -23.06 5.43
CA GLU A 8 3.89 -22.28 4.95
C GLU A 8 2.77 -22.20 6.00
N ARG A 9 2.40 -23.33 6.59
CA ARG A 9 1.38 -23.36 7.66
C ARG A 9 1.83 -22.58 8.89
N GLU A 10 3.11 -22.58 9.23
CA GLU A 10 3.65 -21.74 10.32
C GLU A 10 3.64 -20.25 9.96
N PHE A 11 3.96 -19.89 8.71
CA PHE A 11 3.93 -18.50 8.25
C PHE A 11 2.50 -17.93 8.30
N ILE A 12 1.54 -18.61 7.67
CA ILE A 12 0.12 -18.23 7.72
C ILE A 12 -0.38 -18.19 9.17
N LYS A 13 -0.12 -19.24 9.96
CA LYS A 13 -0.54 -19.29 11.38
C LYS A 13 0.07 -18.15 12.19
N SER A 14 1.31 -17.75 11.90
CA SER A 14 1.95 -16.61 12.57
C SER A 14 1.20 -15.32 12.26
N LEU A 15 0.89 -15.04 10.99
CA LEU A 15 0.10 -13.86 10.60
C LEU A 15 -1.28 -13.84 11.27
N ILE A 16 -2.07 -14.92 11.16
CA ILE A 16 -3.40 -14.99 11.81
C ILE A 16 -3.30 -14.85 13.34
N SER A 17 -2.24 -15.38 13.94
CA SER A 17 -1.99 -15.27 15.38
C SER A 17 -1.61 -13.84 15.81
N ILE A 18 -0.91 -13.07 14.96
CA ILE A 18 -0.64 -11.64 15.19
C ILE A 18 -1.97 -10.87 15.19
N GLY A 19 -2.81 -11.03 14.16
CA GLY A 19 -4.12 -10.36 14.11
C GLY A 19 -4.99 -10.65 15.34
N LYS A 20 -5.03 -11.91 15.80
CA LYS A 20 -5.74 -12.29 17.03
C LYS A 20 -5.16 -11.66 18.31
N ARG A 21 -3.86 -11.32 18.35
CA ARG A 21 -3.25 -10.54 19.45
C ARG A 21 -3.55 -9.04 19.37
N LEU A 22 -3.74 -8.47 18.17
CA LEU A 22 -4.11 -7.05 18.04
C LEU A 22 -5.50 -6.75 18.60
N ALA A 23 -6.39 -7.74 18.61
CA ALA A 23 -7.77 -7.60 19.11
C ALA A 23 -7.86 -7.24 20.61
N THR A 24 -6.81 -7.47 21.41
CA THR A 24 -6.81 -7.14 22.84
C THR A 24 -6.44 -5.68 23.14
N LEU A 25 -6.11 -4.89 22.11
CA LEU A 25 -5.70 -3.50 22.26
C LEU A 25 -6.85 -2.56 21.86
N PRO A 26 -7.08 -1.44 22.53
CA PRO A 26 -8.19 -0.54 22.21
C PRO A 26 -7.93 0.36 20.99
N THR A 27 -6.73 0.95 20.83
CA THR A 27 -6.50 2.00 19.81
C THR A 27 -5.72 1.52 18.58
N LYS A 28 -5.90 2.23 17.46
CA LYS A 28 -5.27 1.91 16.15
C LYS A 28 -3.75 2.07 16.19
N GLU A 29 -3.26 3.03 16.98
CA GLU A 29 -1.84 3.35 17.17
C GLU A 29 -1.17 2.24 17.99
N GLN A 30 -1.81 1.80 19.08
CA GLN A 30 -1.33 0.68 19.90
C GLN A 30 -1.30 -0.62 19.08
N LYS A 31 -2.37 -0.91 18.32
CA LYS A 31 -2.42 -2.05 17.39
C LYS A 31 -1.29 -1.98 16.36
N THR A 32 -1.05 -0.81 15.76
CA THR A 32 0.01 -0.62 14.76
C THR A 32 1.40 -0.79 15.37
N GLN A 33 1.67 -0.22 16.54
CA GLN A 33 2.96 -0.39 17.22
C GLN A 33 3.23 -1.85 17.61
N ARG A 34 2.20 -2.58 18.08
CA ARG A 34 2.31 -4.01 18.36
C ARG A 34 2.53 -4.84 17.09
N LEU A 35 1.81 -4.52 16.01
CA LEU A 35 1.97 -5.16 14.70
C LEU A 35 3.41 -5.04 14.19
N ILE A 36 4.00 -3.84 14.22
CA ILE A 36 5.39 -3.61 13.79
C ILE A 36 6.36 -4.47 14.61
N SER A 37 6.17 -4.55 15.94
CA SER A 37 7.01 -5.39 16.82
C SER A 37 6.88 -6.89 16.50
N GLU A 38 5.67 -7.39 16.30
CA GLU A 38 5.39 -8.80 16.00
C GLU A 38 5.91 -9.22 14.61
N LEU A 39 5.81 -8.35 13.60
CA LEU A 39 6.35 -8.60 12.27
C LEU A 39 7.88 -8.53 12.24
N SER A 40 8.49 -7.69 13.09
CA SER A 40 9.95 -7.71 13.30
C SER A 40 10.41 -9.08 13.83
N LEU A 41 9.68 -9.65 14.79
CA LEU A 41 9.95 -11.01 15.28
C LEU A 41 9.78 -12.08 14.19
N LEU A 42 8.79 -11.93 13.30
CA LEU A 42 8.56 -12.85 12.18
C LEU A 42 9.76 -12.90 11.21
N ASN A 43 10.46 -11.79 10.99
CA ASN A 43 11.67 -11.75 10.14
C ASN A 43 12.83 -12.60 10.67
N HIS A 44 12.87 -12.99 11.95
CA HIS A 44 13.89 -13.95 12.41
C HIS A 44 13.69 -15.36 11.85
N LYS A 45 12.47 -15.69 11.40
CA LYS A 45 12.12 -16.96 10.74
C LYS A 45 12.22 -16.90 9.21
N LEU A 46 12.62 -15.77 8.63
CA LEU A 46 12.71 -15.56 7.18
C LEU A 46 14.17 -15.39 6.71
N PRO A 47 14.52 -15.78 5.47
CA PRO A 47 13.67 -16.44 4.46
C PRO A 47 13.19 -17.83 4.84
N ALA A 48 12.04 -18.23 4.30
CA ALA A 48 11.45 -19.55 4.53
C ALA A 48 10.86 -20.13 3.23
N ARG A 49 10.53 -21.43 3.25
CA ARG A 49 9.76 -22.08 2.20
C ARG A 49 8.27 -21.78 2.34
N ALA A 50 7.94 -20.49 2.25
CA ALA A 50 6.61 -19.93 2.37
C ALA A 50 6.35 -18.96 1.21
N TRP A 51 5.08 -18.80 0.82
CA TRP A 51 4.64 -17.95 -0.29
C TRP A 51 3.38 -17.17 0.10
N LEU A 52 2.94 -16.27 -0.78
CA LEU A 52 1.63 -15.63 -0.71
C LEU A 52 0.74 -16.18 -1.84
N PRO A 53 -0.31 -16.97 -1.54
CA PRO A 53 -1.22 -17.51 -2.57
C PRO A 53 -2.01 -16.44 -3.36
N THR A 54 -1.94 -15.17 -2.96
CA THR A 54 -2.48 -14.04 -3.73
C THR A 54 -1.60 -13.66 -4.93
N ALA A 55 -0.32 -14.05 -4.97
CA ALA A 55 0.54 -13.78 -6.11
C ALA A 55 0.14 -14.60 -7.35
N GLY A 56 0.37 -14.05 -8.55
CA GLY A 56 0.19 -14.76 -9.82
C GLY A 56 1.44 -15.48 -10.33
N PHE A 57 2.46 -15.65 -9.48
CA PHE A 57 3.78 -16.17 -9.83
C PHE A 57 4.41 -16.89 -8.63
N GLU A 58 5.29 -17.85 -8.90
CA GLU A 58 5.96 -18.66 -7.88
C GLU A 58 7.15 -17.92 -7.26
N HIS A 59 7.27 -17.97 -5.93
CA HIS A 59 8.23 -17.16 -5.19
C HIS A 59 8.47 -17.67 -3.77
N HIS A 60 9.56 -17.23 -3.16
CA HIS A 60 9.85 -17.41 -1.73
C HIS A 60 9.72 -16.09 -0.96
N VAL A 61 9.05 -16.10 0.19
CA VAL A 61 9.03 -14.96 1.13
C VAL A 61 10.39 -14.82 1.81
N VAL A 62 11.02 -13.65 1.63
CA VAL A 62 12.36 -13.36 2.18
C VAL A 62 12.37 -12.35 3.31
N ARG A 63 11.42 -11.40 3.35
CA ARG A 63 11.34 -10.35 4.38
C ARG A 63 9.96 -9.71 4.44
N VAL A 64 9.58 -9.21 5.61
CA VAL A 64 8.43 -8.33 5.82
C VAL A 64 8.95 -6.97 6.32
N PRO A 65 8.90 -5.88 5.53
CA PRO A 65 9.26 -4.53 5.97
C PRO A 65 8.27 -4.01 7.03
N HIS A 66 8.47 -4.46 8.28
CA HIS A 66 7.54 -4.30 9.39
C HIS A 66 7.16 -2.84 9.67
N SER A 67 8.07 -1.88 9.48
CA SER A 67 7.81 -0.45 9.70
C SER A 67 6.78 0.16 8.74
N GLN A 68 6.44 -0.54 7.66
CA GLN A 68 5.45 -0.11 6.67
C GLN A 68 4.07 -0.73 6.89
N ALA A 69 3.94 -1.68 7.81
CA ALA A 69 2.66 -2.31 8.12
C ALA A 69 1.72 -1.34 8.84
N VAL A 70 0.43 -1.40 8.52
CA VAL A 70 -0.59 -0.50 9.09
C VAL A 70 -1.89 -1.23 9.39
N VAL A 71 -2.50 -0.91 10.52
CA VAL A 71 -3.82 -1.42 10.90
C VAL A 71 -4.88 -0.48 10.29
N LEU A 72 -5.92 -1.01 9.65
CA LEU A 72 -6.84 -0.21 8.85
C LEU A 72 -7.92 0.50 9.68
N ASN A 73 -8.42 -0.14 10.74
CA ASN A 73 -9.43 0.44 11.63
C ASN A 73 -9.17 0.13 13.12
N SER A 74 -9.95 0.71 14.01
CA SER A 74 -9.83 0.52 15.47
C SER A 74 -10.69 -0.61 16.03
N LYS A 75 -11.57 -1.26 15.23
CA LYS A 75 -12.50 -2.31 15.71
C LYS A 75 -11.76 -3.53 16.29
N ASP A 76 -12.42 -4.34 17.11
CA ASP A 76 -11.78 -5.49 17.77
C ASP A 76 -11.13 -6.45 16.77
N LYS A 77 -11.83 -6.76 15.68
CA LYS A 77 -11.33 -7.56 14.54
C LYS A 77 -10.65 -6.69 13.48
N ALA A 78 -9.79 -5.76 13.90
CA ALA A 78 -9.16 -4.82 12.98
C ALA A 78 -8.30 -5.54 11.93
N PRO A 79 -8.62 -5.42 10.62
CA PRO A 79 -7.78 -5.95 9.58
C PRO A 79 -6.55 -5.07 9.42
N TYR A 80 -5.44 -5.66 8.98
CA TYR A 80 -4.18 -4.96 8.84
C TYR A 80 -3.50 -5.27 7.51
N LEU A 81 -2.89 -4.24 6.93
CA LEU A 81 -2.15 -4.28 5.67
C LEU A 81 -0.67 -4.49 5.97
N ILE A 82 -0.07 -5.46 5.28
CA ILE A 82 1.38 -5.67 5.24
C ILE A 82 1.90 -5.62 3.81
N TYR A 83 3.17 -5.26 3.70
CA TYR A 83 3.97 -5.42 2.49
C TYR A 83 4.94 -6.57 2.73
N VAL A 84 5.18 -7.40 1.72
CA VAL A 84 6.00 -8.61 1.81
C VAL A 84 6.96 -8.64 0.64
N GLU A 85 8.24 -8.76 0.95
CA GLU A 85 9.31 -8.90 -0.03
C GLU A 85 9.50 -10.37 -0.37
N VAL A 86 9.53 -10.65 -1.67
CA VAL A 86 9.63 -11.99 -2.21
C VAL A 86 10.70 -12.05 -3.28
N LEU A 87 11.30 -13.24 -3.46
CA LEU A 87 12.14 -13.54 -4.62
C LEU A 87 11.37 -14.52 -5.51
N GLU A 88 11.09 -14.09 -6.74
CA GLU A 88 10.47 -14.90 -7.79
C GLU A 88 11.38 -16.06 -8.21
N CYS A 89 10.80 -17.22 -8.49
CA CYS A 89 11.51 -18.43 -8.91
C CYS A 89 10.69 -19.24 -9.91
N ASP A 90 11.36 -19.86 -10.89
CA ASP A 90 10.69 -20.58 -11.99
C ASP A 90 9.86 -21.78 -11.54
N ASN A 91 10.26 -22.42 -10.43
CA ASN A 91 9.55 -23.55 -9.85
C ASN A 91 9.82 -23.63 -8.33
N PHE A 92 8.79 -23.36 -7.53
CA PHE A 92 8.80 -23.38 -6.06
C PHE A 92 9.06 -24.76 -5.46
N ASP A 93 8.74 -25.84 -6.19
CA ASP A 93 8.93 -27.22 -5.73
C ASP A 93 10.38 -27.68 -5.85
N THR A 94 11.10 -27.24 -6.89
CA THR A 94 12.52 -27.57 -7.08
C THR A 94 13.49 -26.51 -6.54
N ALA A 95 13.06 -25.25 -6.41
CA ALA A 95 13.92 -24.19 -5.91
C ALA A 95 14.33 -24.38 -4.44
N ASN A 96 15.56 -23.98 -4.14
CA ASN A 96 16.08 -23.89 -2.79
C ASN A 96 15.63 -22.58 -2.13
N VAL A 97 15.45 -22.61 -0.80
CA VAL A 97 15.12 -21.40 -0.03
C VAL A 97 16.29 -20.40 -0.12
N PRO A 98 16.04 -19.11 -0.43
CA PRO A 98 17.10 -18.11 -0.49
C PRO A 98 17.88 -17.96 0.80
N ALA A 99 19.20 -17.73 0.69
CA ALA A 99 20.06 -17.48 1.85
C ALA A 99 19.74 -16.11 2.49
N ARG A 100 19.78 -16.06 3.83
CA ARG A 100 19.51 -14.82 4.58
C ARG A 100 20.63 -13.79 4.39
N ILE A 101 20.29 -12.59 3.97
CA ILE A 101 21.21 -11.45 3.89
C ILE A 101 21.07 -10.61 5.18
N PRO A 102 22.14 -10.40 5.97
CA PRO A 102 22.08 -9.58 7.18
C PRO A 102 21.73 -8.12 6.90
N GLU A 103 20.89 -7.50 7.74
CA GLU A 103 20.42 -6.12 7.50
C GLU A 103 21.54 -5.08 7.54
N ASN A 104 22.62 -5.32 8.29
CA ASN A 104 23.79 -4.44 8.34
C ASN A 104 24.58 -4.42 7.01
N ARG A 105 24.24 -5.26 6.03
CA ARG A 105 24.90 -5.34 4.71
C ARG A 105 24.15 -4.57 3.62
N ILE A 106 23.47 -3.47 3.97
CA ILE A 106 23.10 -2.45 2.98
C ILE A 106 24.40 -1.94 2.37
N ARG A 107 24.74 -2.43 1.18
CA ARG A 107 25.90 -1.92 0.43
C ARG A 107 25.64 -0.45 0.17
N SER A 108 26.55 0.44 0.58
CA SER A 108 26.66 1.72 -0.11
C SER A 108 26.79 1.43 -1.59
N THR A 109 25.88 1.99 -2.38
CA THR A 109 26.01 2.06 -3.83
C THR A 109 27.36 2.70 -4.11
N ARG A 110 28.34 1.92 -4.56
CA ARG A 110 29.55 2.47 -5.15
C ARG A 110 29.09 3.12 -6.44
N SER A 111 29.21 4.44 -6.55
CA SER A 111 28.82 5.25 -7.72
C SER A 111 29.69 4.99 -8.97
N ALA A 112 30.21 3.77 -9.14
CA ALA A 112 31.17 3.39 -10.17
C ALA A 112 30.52 2.71 -11.39
N GLU A 113 29.24 2.33 -11.32
CA GLU A 113 28.53 1.62 -12.39
C GLU A 113 27.86 2.56 -13.42
N ASN A 114 27.99 3.89 -13.25
CA ASN A 114 27.47 4.92 -14.16
C ASN A 114 28.55 5.94 -14.58
N LEU A 115 29.69 5.45 -15.08
CA LEU A 115 30.65 6.27 -15.83
C LEU A 115 30.62 5.85 -17.31
N PRO A 116 30.45 6.77 -18.26
CA PRO A 116 30.63 6.45 -19.67
C PRO A 116 32.10 6.11 -19.94
N GLU A 117 32.36 5.04 -20.70
CA GLU A 117 33.71 4.67 -21.11
C GLU A 117 34.32 5.75 -22.02
N VAL A 118 35.18 6.60 -21.44
CA VAL A 118 36.11 7.44 -22.20
C VAL A 118 37.47 6.77 -22.11
N GLY A 119 37.86 6.10 -23.18
CA GLY A 119 39.10 5.32 -23.23
C GLY A 119 40.35 6.20 -23.16
N VAL A 120 41.23 5.89 -22.20
CA VAL A 120 42.64 6.28 -22.21
C VAL A 120 43.45 5.03 -21.86
N GLY A 121 44.57 4.82 -22.56
CA GLY A 121 45.25 3.53 -22.65
C GLY A 121 46.00 3.06 -21.39
N HIS A 122 46.53 1.83 -21.50
CA HIS A 122 47.52 1.27 -20.58
C HIS A 122 48.60 2.27 -20.19
N GLU A 123 48.89 2.41 -18.90
CA GLU A 123 50.13 1.84 -18.32
C GLU A 123 50.18 1.89 -16.77
N GLN A 124 51.13 1.12 -16.24
CA GLN A 124 51.62 1.09 -14.84
C GLN A 124 50.83 0.30 -13.77
N ARG A 125 51.63 -0.32 -12.89
CA ARG A 125 51.28 -1.43 -11.98
C ARG A 125 51.20 -0.99 -10.52
N ALA A 126 50.52 -1.84 -9.75
CA ALA A 126 50.62 -2.07 -8.30
C ALA A 126 51.77 -1.43 -7.50
N GLY A 127 51.39 -0.86 -6.34
CA GLY A 127 52.23 -0.52 -5.19
C GLY A 127 51.34 0.13 -4.12
N SER A 128 50.93 -0.57 -3.08
CA SER A 128 51.65 -0.76 -1.80
C SER A 128 51.44 0.40 -0.81
N PHE A 129 51.02 0.00 0.39
CA PHE A 129 50.70 0.84 1.55
C PHE A 129 51.92 1.60 2.08
N SER A 130 51.76 2.87 2.44
CA SER A 130 52.76 3.62 3.22
C SER A 130 52.07 4.59 4.19
N THR A 131 52.44 4.47 5.47
CA THR A 131 52.08 5.38 6.57
C THR A 131 52.99 6.60 6.58
N VAL A 132 52.44 7.78 6.84
CA VAL A 132 53.20 9.02 7.05
C VAL A 132 53.45 9.24 8.55
N PRO A 133 54.67 9.53 9.01
CA PRO A 133 54.96 9.76 10.43
C PRO A 133 54.72 11.21 10.87
N ASN A 134 54.39 11.38 12.15
CA ASN A 134 54.36 12.68 12.85
C ASN A 134 55.77 13.24 13.04
N TYR A 135 55.91 14.56 12.93
CA TYR A 135 56.96 15.33 13.61
C TYR A 135 56.39 16.68 14.03
N ASP A 136 56.28 16.89 15.34
CA ASP A 136 56.11 18.21 15.95
C ASP A 136 57.46 18.94 15.96
N ASN A 137 57.46 20.26 15.77
CA ASN A 137 58.45 21.15 16.38
C ASN A 137 57.93 22.60 16.44
N ASP A 138 58.30 23.30 17.50
CA ASP A 138 57.67 24.53 17.99
C ASP A 138 58.12 25.85 17.31
N ASP A 139 57.37 26.92 17.65
CA ASP A 139 57.73 28.34 17.81
C ASP A 139 58.64 29.06 16.78
N GLU A 140 58.16 30.19 16.22
CA GLU A 140 58.40 31.53 16.81
C GLU A 140 57.53 32.62 16.11
N ALA A 141 57.51 33.86 16.61
CA ALA A 141 56.50 34.87 16.30
C ALA A 141 57.05 36.24 15.82
N TRP A 142 56.14 37.11 15.35
CA TRP A 142 56.34 38.55 14.99
C TRP A 142 57.09 38.79 13.65
N SER A 143 56.87 39.86 12.86
CA SER A 143 56.07 41.11 13.03
C SER A 143 55.99 41.91 11.71
N VAL A 144 54.93 42.72 11.50
CA VAL A 144 54.93 44.09 10.86
C VAL A 144 55.27 44.14 9.33
N ASP A 145 54.66 44.90 8.40
CA ASP A 145 53.70 46.05 8.27
C ASP A 145 53.02 45.94 6.85
N ASP A 146 52.04 46.73 6.35
CA ASP A 146 50.97 47.64 6.85
C ASP A 146 50.08 48.07 5.62
N ILE A 147 49.08 48.94 5.83
CA ILE A 147 48.33 49.83 4.91
C ILE A 147 47.02 49.30 4.27
N LEU A 148 45.93 49.90 4.79
CA LEU A 148 44.50 49.91 4.43
C LEU A 148 44.18 51.17 3.54
N PRO A 149 42.95 51.47 3.00
CA PRO A 149 41.66 51.48 3.73
C PRO A 149 40.32 51.17 3.02
N GLU A 150 39.42 50.58 3.82
CA GLU A 150 38.02 50.94 4.16
C GLU A 150 37.02 51.59 3.16
N VAL A 151 35.80 51.03 3.12
CA VAL A 151 34.51 51.75 3.38
C VAL A 151 33.56 50.82 4.16
N HIS A 152 32.85 51.36 5.18
CA HIS A 152 31.96 50.62 6.11
C HIS A 152 30.56 50.25 5.59
N THR A 153 29.93 49.22 6.20
CA THR A 153 28.63 49.34 6.91
C THR A 153 28.39 48.22 7.96
N ASN A 154 28.11 48.63 9.21
CA ASN A 154 27.13 48.16 10.23
C ASN A 154 26.47 46.75 10.13
N SER A 155 26.10 46.02 11.19
CA SER A 155 26.27 46.13 12.67
C SER A 155 25.69 44.88 13.40
N CYS A 156 26.23 44.57 14.59
CA CYS A 156 25.71 43.80 15.75
C CYS A 156 24.97 42.44 15.60
N ASP A 157 25.61 41.42 16.19
CA ASP A 157 25.13 40.52 17.26
C ASP A 157 23.62 40.37 17.56
N ASN A 158 23.20 39.11 17.70
CA ASN A 158 22.34 38.67 18.80
C ASN A 158 22.54 37.16 19.09
N ILE A 159 23.36 36.87 20.11
CA ILE A 159 23.40 35.56 20.78
C ILE A 159 22.41 35.58 21.96
N SER A 160 21.52 34.60 22.00
CA SER A 160 20.78 34.16 23.20
C SER A 160 20.90 32.63 23.21
N GLN A 161 21.52 31.93 24.18
CA GLN A 161 21.41 31.98 25.65
C GLN A 161 20.00 31.70 26.19
N PHE A 162 19.97 31.07 27.38
CA PHE A 162 18.87 30.37 28.04
C PHE A 162 18.51 29.00 27.42
N SER A 163 18.54 27.88 28.14
CA SER A 163 19.04 27.63 29.50
C SER A 163 19.62 26.22 29.62
N VAL A 164 20.65 26.09 30.45
CA VAL A 164 21.03 24.82 31.07
C VAL A 164 20.09 24.53 32.22
N ASP A 165 19.64 23.28 32.35
CA ASP A 165 19.27 22.70 33.64
C ASP A 165 19.72 21.24 33.66
N SER A 166 20.59 20.94 34.61
CA SER A 166 21.21 19.62 34.77
C SER A 166 20.31 18.71 35.61
N ILE A 167 20.13 17.46 35.18
CA ILE A 167 19.89 16.37 36.13
C ILE A 167 21.01 15.33 36.04
N THR A 168 21.88 15.34 37.04
CA THR A 168 22.83 14.26 37.28
C THR A 168 22.08 13.05 37.84
N SER A 169 22.19 11.91 37.17
CA SER A 169 21.87 10.60 37.77
C SER A 169 22.78 9.56 37.14
N GLN A 170 23.63 8.97 37.98
CA GLN A 170 24.57 7.93 37.56
C GLN A 170 23.81 6.63 37.28
N GLU A 171 23.79 6.19 36.03
CA GLU A 171 23.66 4.77 35.72
C GLU A 171 24.35 4.48 34.38
N SER A 172 25.15 3.40 34.35
CA SER A 172 26.02 3.07 33.22
C SER A 172 25.22 2.78 31.96
N ARG A 173 25.36 3.65 30.95
CA ARG A 173 24.90 3.40 29.58
C ARG A 173 26.09 3.44 28.63
N GLU A 174 26.28 2.33 27.92
CA GLU A 174 27.19 2.23 26.78
C GLU A 174 26.85 3.31 25.73
N PRO A 175 27.84 3.83 24.99
CA PRO A 175 27.58 4.79 23.92
C PRO A 175 26.67 4.15 22.87
N VAL A 176 25.48 4.72 22.67
CA VAL A 176 24.51 4.25 21.68
C VAL A 176 25.08 4.50 20.29
N PHE A 177 25.68 3.47 19.69
CA PHE A 177 26.12 3.48 18.29
C PHE A 177 24.90 3.56 17.36
N ILE A 178 24.46 4.78 17.06
CA ILE A 178 23.50 5.02 15.98
C ILE A 178 24.23 4.80 14.65
N ALA A 179 23.93 3.69 13.96
CA ALA A 179 24.55 3.40 12.68
C ALA A 179 24.21 4.51 11.66
N ALA A 180 25.19 4.92 10.84
CA ALA A 180 24.97 5.94 9.81
C ALA A 180 23.83 5.57 8.83
N GLY A 181 23.54 4.28 8.66
CA GLY A 181 22.37 3.78 7.93
C GLY A 181 21.02 4.12 8.58
N ASP A 182 20.92 4.13 9.91
CA ASP A 182 19.69 4.56 10.61
C ASP A 182 19.46 6.07 10.50
N ILE A 183 20.53 6.86 10.54
CA ILE A 183 20.46 8.32 10.31
C ILE A 183 20.04 8.57 8.86
N ARG A 184 20.68 7.92 7.88
CA ARG A 184 20.30 8.05 6.46
C ARG A 184 18.89 7.56 6.18
N ARG A 185 18.42 6.51 6.86
CA ARG A 185 17.02 6.04 6.77
C ARG A 185 16.06 7.11 7.28
N ARG A 186 16.26 7.65 8.49
CA ARG A 186 15.39 8.72 9.03
C ARG A 186 15.41 9.99 8.17
N LEU A 187 16.58 10.38 7.66
CA LEU A 187 16.72 11.55 6.80
C LEU A 187 16.07 11.34 5.43
N SER A 188 16.18 10.14 4.85
CA SER A 188 15.49 9.76 3.62
C SER A 188 13.97 9.63 3.82
N GLU A 189 13.52 9.10 4.96
CA GLU A 189 12.11 9.10 5.36
C GLU A 189 11.57 10.53 5.53
N GLN A 190 12.40 11.51 5.92
CA GLN A 190 12.02 12.92 5.98
C GLN A 190 12.07 13.62 4.60
N LEU A 191 13.09 13.35 3.78
CA LEU A 191 13.30 14.00 2.48
C LEU A 191 12.46 13.42 1.33
N ALA A 192 12.05 12.15 1.41
CA ALA A 192 11.24 11.48 0.39
C ALA A 192 9.73 11.76 0.52
N HIS A 193 9.32 12.83 1.21
CA HIS A 193 7.95 13.33 1.16
C HIS A 193 7.72 14.02 -0.18
N THR A 194 7.42 13.23 -1.22
CA THR A 194 6.62 13.70 -2.36
C THR A 194 5.40 14.43 -1.80
N PRO A 195 5.01 15.63 -2.29
CA PRO A 195 3.90 16.39 -1.71
C PRO A 195 2.55 15.74 -2.04
N THR A 196 2.23 14.63 -1.35
CA THR A 196 0.88 14.09 -1.31
C THR A 196 -0.05 15.14 -0.72
N SER A 197 -1.11 15.51 -1.42
CA SER A 197 -2.11 16.49 -0.95
C SER A 197 -2.77 16.11 0.39
N PHE A 198 -2.64 14.85 0.80
CA PHE A 198 -3.16 14.31 2.06
C PHE A 198 -2.17 14.57 3.20
N ARG A 199 -2.56 15.45 4.12
CA ARG A 199 -1.86 15.62 5.40
C ARG A 199 -1.97 14.35 6.24
N ARG A 200 -0.92 14.06 7.02
CA ARG A 200 -0.91 12.93 7.97
C ARG A 200 -1.97 13.12 9.05
N ASP A 201 -3.07 12.39 8.90
CA ASP A 201 -4.11 12.27 9.92
C ASP A 201 -3.60 11.34 11.04
N PRO A 202 -3.50 11.81 12.30
CA PRO A 202 -3.13 10.95 13.43
C PRO A 202 -4.12 9.80 13.66
N GLU A 203 -5.40 9.99 13.35
CA GLU A 203 -6.46 8.97 13.50
C GLU A 203 -6.50 7.98 12.32
N ASP A 204 -5.98 8.38 11.15
CA ASP A 204 -5.88 7.50 9.98
C ASP A 204 -4.51 7.53 9.27
N PRO A 205 -3.50 6.87 9.85
CA PRO A 205 -2.22 6.64 9.18
C PRO A 205 -2.33 5.73 7.94
N SER A 206 -3.38 4.91 7.81
CA SER A 206 -3.56 4.02 6.64
C SER A 206 -3.91 4.79 5.37
N ALA A 207 -4.61 5.92 5.48
CA ALA A 207 -4.93 6.77 4.33
C ALA A 207 -3.68 7.26 3.58
N VAL A 208 -2.67 7.76 4.31
CA VAL A 208 -1.38 8.19 3.72
C VAL A 208 -0.63 6.99 3.15
N ALA A 209 -0.62 5.86 3.87
CA ALA A 209 0.02 4.64 3.40
C ALA A 209 -0.63 4.08 2.11
N LEU A 210 -1.91 4.34 1.85
CA LEU A 210 -2.62 3.93 0.63
C LEU A 210 -2.54 4.97 -0.50
N LYS A 211 -2.43 6.28 -0.19
CA LYS A 211 -2.24 7.34 -1.21
C LYS A 211 -0.80 7.45 -1.74
N GLU A 212 0.23 7.03 -0.99
CA GLU A 212 1.60 6.95 -1.53
C GLU A 212 1.62 6.08 -2.80
N PRO A 213 2.01 6.63 -3.97
CA PRO A 213 1.99 5.88 -5.23
C PRO A 213 2.78 4.59 -5.12
N TRP A 214 2.19 3.47 -5.56
CA TRP A 214 2.77 2.13 -5.41
C TRP A 214 4.22 2.04 -5.91
N GLN A 215 4.55 2.73 -7.02
CA GLN A 215 5.91 2.75 -7.57
C GLN A 215 6.93 3.43 -6.64
N GLU A 216 6.55 4.51 -5.94
CA GLU A 216 7.42 5.22 -4.99
C GLU A 216 7.62 4.38 -3.73
N LYS A 217 6.54 3.78 -3.22
CA LYS A 217 6.60 2.84 -2.09
C LYS A 217 7.52 1.65 -2.39
N VAL A 218 7.38 1.05 -3.57
CA VAL A 218 8.24 -0.03 -4.06
C VAL A 218 9.70 0.41 -4.11
N ARG A 219 10.00 1.57 -4.71
CA ARG A 219 11.36 2.14 -4.79
C ARG A 219 11.98 2.32 -3.40
N ARG A 220 11.27 3.01 -2.50
CA ARG A 220 11.72 3.33 -1.14
C ARG A 220 11.97 2.08 -0.29
N ILE A 221 11.11 1.06 -0.39
CA ILE A 221 11.31 -0.22 0.30
C ILE A 221 12.46 -1.02 -0.34
N ARG A 222 12.63 -0.98 -1.67
CA ARG A 222 13.72 -1.64 -2.39
C ARG A 222 15.09 -1.09 -1.99
N GLU A 223 15.23 0.23 -1.93
CA GLU A 223 16.47 0.92 -1.53
C GLU A 223 16.87 0.62 -0.07
N GLY A 224 15.88 0.45 0.82
CA GLY A 224 16.09 0.06 2.22
C GLY A 224 16.18 -1.44 2.46
N SER A 225 16.13 -2.28 1.42
CA SER A 225 16.09 -3.74 1.56
C SER A 225 17.46 -4.41 1.34
N PRO A 226 17.87 -5.37 2.20
CA PRO A 226 19.01 -6.24 1.94
C PRO A 226 18.87 -7.08 0.65
N TYR A 227 17.64 -7.39 0.23
CA TYR A 227 17.33 -8.18 -0.97
C TYR A 227 17.00 -7.32 -2.19
N GLY A 228 16.74 -6.02 -2.03
CA GLY A 228 16.23 -5.14 -3.09
C GLY A 228 17.11 -5.04 -4.33
N HIS A 229 18.42 -5.26 -4.20
CA HIS A 229 19.37 -5.27 -5.32
C HIS A 229 19.23 -6.50 -6.25
N LEU A 230 18.48 -7.54 -5.86
CA LEU A 230 18.31 -8.75 -6.65
C LEU A 230 17.31 -8.52 -7.81
N PRO A 231 17.53 -9.13 -9.00
CA PRO A 231 16.64 -8.94 -10.15
C PRO A 231 15.28 -9.60 -9.98
N SER A 232 15.21 -10.75 -9.27
CA SER A 232 13.97 -11.45 -8.93
C SER A 232 13.24 -10.86 -7.72
N TRP A 233 13.74 -9.77 -7.13
CA TRP A 233 13.08 -9.11 -6.00
C TRP A 233 11.79 -8.42 -6.43
N ARG A 234 10.71 -8.73 -5.70
CA ARG A 234 9.40 -8.10 -5.88
C ARG A 234 8.77 -7.79 -4.53
N LEU A 235 7.96 -6.73 -4.52
CA LEU A 235 7.13 -6.39 -3.39
C LEU A 235 5.68 -6.83 -3.67
N LEU A 236 5.09 -7.50 -2.70
CA LEU A 236 3.67 -7.82 -2.64
C LEU A 236 3.01 -7.05 -1.50
N SER A 237 1.69 -6.94 -1.54
CA SER A 237 0.89 -6.40 -0.45
C SER A 237 -0.30 -7.30 -0.17
N VAL A 238 -0.71 -7.40 1.09
CA VAL A 238 -1.84 -8.23 1.51
C VAL A 238 -2.50 -7.64 2.76
N ILE A 239 -3.83 -7.60 2.77
CA ILE A 239 -4.63 -7.32 3.95
C ILE A 239 -4.95 -8.67 4.61
N VAL A 240 -4.66 -8.79 5.90
CA VAL A 240 -4.99 -9.97 6.70
C VAL A 240 -6.25 -9.66 7.51
N LYS A 241 -7.33 -10.44 7.32
CA LYS A 241 -8.57 -10.34 8.11
C LYS A 241 -8.64 -11.50 9.10
N CYS A 242 -8.83 -11.18 10.39
CA CYS A 242 -8.84 -12.13 11.49
C CYS A 242 -10.13 -12.01 12.29
N GLY A 243 -10.93 -13.06 12.30
CA GLY A 243 -12.26 -13.11 12.89
C GLY A 243 -13.41 -12.91 11.89
N ASP A 244 -13.12 -12.75 10.60
CA ASP A 244 -14.10 -12.50 9.53
C ASP A 244 -14.17 -13.71 8.57
N ASP A 245 -15.37 -14.02 8.11
CA ASP A 245 -15.63 -15.08 7.14
C ASP A 245 -15.58 -14.52 5.70
N LEU A 246 -14.49 -14.80 4.98
CA LEU A 246 -14.32 -14.25 3.62
C LEU A 246 -15.00 -15.11 2.53
N ARG A 247 -15.81 -16.12 2.89
CA ARG A 247 -16.49 -16.96 1.90
C ARG A 247 -17.51 -16.18 1.06
N GLN A 248 -18.26 -15.26 1.67
CA GLN A 248 -19.19 -14.38 0.92
C GLN A 248 -18.41 -13.42 0.00
N GLU A 249 -17.28 -12.87 0.46
CA GLU A 249 -16.40 -12.06 -0.39
C GLU A 249 -15.80 -12.87 -1.56
N LEU A 250 -15.44 -14.14 -1.34
CA LEU A 250 -14.95 -15.04 -2.39
C LEU A 250 -16.02 -15.34 -3.45
N LEU A 251 -17.28 -15.54 -3.05
CA LEU A 251 -18.40 -15.68 -3.98
C LEU A 251 -18.58 -14.39 -4.81
N ALA A 252 -18.54 -13.22 -4.17
CA ALA A 252 -18.61 -11.94 -4.88
C ALA A 252 -17.44 -11.77 -5.87
N PHE A 253 -16.21 -12.15 -5.48
CA PHE A 253 -15.04 -12.15 -6.37
C PHE A 253 -15.22 -13.03 -7.62
N GLN A 254 -15.77 -14.24 -7.46
CA GLN A 254 -16.04 -15.14 -8.58
C GLN A 254 -17.10 -14.56 -9.53
N VAL A 255 -18.20 -14.02 -8.99
CA VAL A 255 -19.24 -13.37 -9.82
C VAL A 255 -18.72 -12.11 -10.50
N LEU A 256 -17.92 -11.29 -9.81
CA LEU A 256 -17.22 -10.14 -10.41
C LEU A 256 -16.31 -10.57 -11.57
N LYS A 257 -15.52 -11.63 -11.41
CA LYS A 257 -14.69 -12.17 -12.49
C LYS A 257 -15.52 -12.69 -13.66
N GLN A 258 -16.66 -13.32 -13.39
CA GLN A 258 -17.54 -13.84 -14.44
C GLN A 258 -18.26 -12.71 -15.19
N LEU A 259 -18.73 -11.67 -14.50
CA LEU A 259 -19.31 -10.48 -15.14
C LEU A 259 -18.28 -9.69 -15.97
N GLN A 260 -17.05 -9.54 -15.46
CA GLN A 260 -15.93 -8.96 -16.20
C GLN A 260 -15.72 -9.68 -17.54
N SER A 261 -15.59 -11.02 -17.51
CA SER A 261 -15.42 -11.84 -18.73
C SER A 261 -16.61 -11.72 -19.70
N ILE A 262 -17.84 -11.58 -19.20
CA ILE A 262 -19.04 -11.41 -20.03
C ILE A 262 -19.03 -10.05 -20.75
N TRP A 263 -18.73 -8.97 -20.04
CA TRP A 263 -18.70 -7.63 -20.63
C TRP A 263 -17.55 -7.45 -21.61
N GLU A 264 -16.37 -8.02 -21.32
CA GLU A 264 -15.25 -8.12 -22.27
C GLU A 264 -15.65 -8.90 -23.55
N GLN A 265 -16.32 -10.05 -23.40
CA GLN A 265 -16.77 -10.89 -24.51
C GLN A 265 -17.82 -10.20 -25.40
N GLU A 266 -18.79 -9.49 -24.80
CA GLU A 266 -19.83 -8.73 -25.52
C GLU A 266 -19.37 -7.32 -25.92
N ARG A 267 -18.09 -6.96 -25.68
CA ARG A 267 -17.49 -5.65 -25.96
C ARG A 267 -18.23 -4.46 -25.32
N VAL A 268 -18.88 -4.69 -24.18
CA VAL A 268 -19.52 -3.64 -23.39
C VAL A 268 -18.44 -2.99 -22.53
N PRO A 269 -18.16 -1.67 -22.68
CA PRO A 269 -17.02 -1.03 -22.04
C PRO A 269 -17.38 -0.60 -20.61
N LEU A 270 -17.85 -1.55 -19.82
CA LEU A 270 -18.02 -1.46 -18.37
C LEU A 270 -16.71 -1.82 -17.67
N TRP A 271 -16.50 -1.24 -16.50
CA TRP A 271 -15.28 -1.46 -15.73
C TRP A 271 -15.61 -1.93 -14.31
N ILE A 272 -14.90 -2.96 -13.84
CA ILE A 272 -14.89 -3.41 -12.44
C ILE A 272 -13.50 -3.97 -12.11
N LYS A 273 -13.12 -3.94 -10.82
CA LYS A 273 -11.85 -4.45 -10.32
C LYS A 273 -12.07 -5.60 -9.33
N PRO A 274 -12.15 -6.86 -9.79
CA PRO A 274 -12.18 -8.01 -8.88
C PRO A 274 -10.79 -8.18 -8.25
N TYR A 275 -10.72 -8.05 -6.93
CA TYR A 275 -9.51 -8.18 -6.12
C TYR A 275 -9.47 -9.56 -5.43
N LYS A 276 -8.30 -10.22 -5.38
CA LYS A 276 -8.23 -11.63 -4.96
C LYS A 276 -8.57 -11.82 -3.48
N ILE A 277 -9.35 -12.86 -3.20
CA ILE A 277 -9.72 -13.33 -1.86
C ILE A 277 -9.08 -14.71 -1.63
N LEU A 278 -8.44 -14.89 -0.47
CA LEU A 278 -7.92 -16.17 0.01
C LEU A 278 -8.63 -16.52 1.32
N VAL A 279 -9.51 -17.52 1.30
CA VAL A 279 -10.12 -18.08 2.51
C VAL A 279 -9.13 -19.04 3.16
N ILE A 280 -8.79 -18.80 4.43
CA ILE A 280 -7.84 -19.64 5.20
C ILE A 280 -8.61 -20.54 6.18
N SER A 281 -9.65 -20.01 6.81
CA SER A 281 -10.60 -20.72 7.67
C SER A 281 -11.98 -20.07 7.58
N ALA A 282 -12.97 -20.62 8.28
CA ALA A 282 -14.29 -19.99 8.43
C ALA A 282 -14.27 -18.68 9.24
N ASP A 283 -13.13 -18.32 9.85
CA ASP A 283 -12.92 -17.12 10.66
C ASP A 283 -11.66 -16.33 10.27
N SER A 284 -11.02 -16.62 9.14
CA SER A 284 -9.85 -15.87 8.70
C SER A 284 -9.56 -16.00 7.21
N GLY A 285 -8.91 -14.97 6.68
CA GLY A 285 -8.48 -14.95 5.29
C GLY A 285 -7.56 -13.77 4.97
N MET A 286 -7.20 -13.68 3.70
CA MET A 286 -6.37 -12.62 3.15
C MET A 286 -7.02 -12.01 1.91
N ILE A 287 -6.76 -10.72 1.69
CA ILE A 287 -7.27 -9.94 0.56
C ILE A 287 -6.10 -9.25 -0.12
N GLU A 288 -6.03 -9.31 -1.44
CA GLU A 288 -5.14 -8.48 -2.25
C GLU A 288 -5.68 -7.03 -2.23
N PRO A 289 -4.96 -6.05 -1.64
CA PRO A 289 -5.44 -4.67 -1.58
C PRO A 289 -5.45 -4.02 -2.97
N VAL A 290 -6.39 -3.11 -3.16
CA VAL A 290 -6.38 -2.20 -4.29
C VAL A 290 -5.34 -1.10 -4.01
N VAL A 291 -4.26 -1.10 -4.77
CA VAL A 291 -3.21 -0.06 -4.72
C VAL A 291 -3.65 1.22 -5.43
N ASN A 292 -3.07 2.36 -5.05
CA ASN A 292 -3.38 3.69 -5.61
C ASN A 292 -4.87 4.09 -5.50
N ALA A 293 -5.59 3.57 -4.50
CA ALA A 293 -6.99 3.86 -4.27
C ALA A 293 -7.27 4.15 -2.79
N VAL A 294 -8.19 5.10 -2.55
CA VAL A 294 -8.58 5.57 -1.21
C VAL A 294 -10.10 5.68 -1.12
N SER A 295 -10.69 5.55 0.07
CA SER A 295 -12.15 5.62 0.21
C SER A 295 -12.67 7.03 -0.08
N ILE A 296 -13.86 7.14 -0.67
CA ILE A 296 -14.52 8.44 -0.91
C ILE A 296 -14.73 9.19 0.40
N HIS A 297 -15.01 8.47 1.50
CA HIS A 297 -15.07 9.06 2.84
C HIS A 297 -13.77 9.76 3.21
N GLN A 298 -12.62 9.11 2.97
CA GLN A 298 -11.32 9.65 3.32
C GLN A 298 -10.88 10.80 2.42
N ILE A 299 -11.20 10.73 1.11
CA ILE A 299 -11.05 11.87 0.19
C ILE A 299 -11.77 13.08 0.75
N LYS A 300 -13.06 12.95 1.09
CA LYS A 300 -13.85 14.06 1.62
C LYS A 300 -13.35 14.55 2.98
N LYS A 301 -12.88 13.66 3.88
CA LYS A 301 -12.29 14.04 5.18
C LYS A 301 -11.01 14.88 5.00
N GLN A 302 -10.17 14.57 4.01
CA GLN A 302 -8.85 15.20 3.85
C GLN A 302 -8.82 16.36 2.84
N SER A 303 -9.63 16.35 1.79
CA SER A 303 -9.74 17.48 0.85
C SER A 303 -10.69 18.58 1.33
N LEU A 304 -11.72 18.20 2.11
CA LEU A 304 -12.88 19.06 2.44
C LEU A 304 -13.65 19.58 1.22
N LEU A 305 -13.53 18.90 0.08
CA LEU A 305 -14.16 19.25 -1.20
C LEU A 305 -15.39 18.38 -1.49
N SER A 306 -16.24 18.84 -2.43
CA SER A 306 -17.18 17.95 -3.12
C SER A 306 -16.41 16.95 -4.00
N LEU A 307 -17.08 15.88 -4.45
CA LEU A 307 -16.42 14.90 -5.33
C LEU A 307 -16.06 15.52 -6.69
N LEU A 308 -16.89 16.42 -7.23
CA LEU A 308 -16.62 17.12 -8.48
C LEU A 308 -15.44 18.10 -8.34
N ASP A 309 -15.38 18.87 -7.26
CA ASP A 309 -14.25 19.77 -7.00
C ASP A 309 -12.94 19.00 -6.80
N TYR A 310 -12.98 17.81 -6.18
CA TYR A 310 -11.82 16.94 -6.09
C TYR A 310 -11.36 16.45 -7.48
N PHE A 311 -12.28 16.06 -8.36
CA PHE A 311 -11.95 15.71 -9.75
C PHE A 311 -11.32 16.89 -10.50
N LEU A 312 -11.86 18.11 -10.32
CA LEU A 312 -11.32 19.32 -10.94
C LEU A 312 -9.92 19.69 -10.41
N GLN A 313 -9.66 19.42 -9.13
CA GLN A 313 -8.35 19.65 -8.51
C GLN A 313 -7.30 18.62 -8.95
N GLU A 314 -7.63 17.33 -8.92
CA GLU A 314 -6.67 16.24 -9.15
C GLU A 314 -6.47 15.94 -10.65
N HIS A 315 -7.51 16.14 -11.49
CA HIS A 315 -7.47 15.84 -12.93
C HIS A 315 -7.51 17.06 -13.86
N GLY A 316 -7.74 18.27 -13.34
CA GLY A 316 -7.80 19.51 -14.12
C GLY A 316 -9.22 19.95 -14.49
N SER A 317 -9.34 21.07 -15.19
CA SER A 317 -10.65 21.65 -15.52
C SER A 317 -11.44 20.82 -16.53
N TYR A 318 -12.76 21.07 -16.61
CA TYR A 318 -13.74 20.33 -17.42
C TYR A 318 -13.32 19.98 -18.87
N ASN A 319 -12.53 20.85 -19.52
CA ASN A 319 -12.12 20.69 -20.92
C ASN A 319 -10.75 20.02 -21.09
N THR A 320 -10.11 19.57 -20.01
CA THR A 320 -8.83 18.86 -20.07
C THR A 320 -9.04 17.39 -20.38
N GLU A 321 -8.15 16.81 -21.20
CA GLU A 321 -8.19 15.37 -21.53
C GLU A 321 -8.14 14.48 -20.28
N SER A 322 -7.36 14.89 -19.27
CA SER A 322 -7.25 14.23 -17.98
C SER A 322 -8.59 14.20 -17.23
N PHE A 323 -9.30 15.32 -17.09
CA PHE A 323 -10.64 15.34 -16.50
C PHE A 323 -11.65 14.49 -17.29
N LEU A 324 -11.68 14.63 -18.61
CA LEU A 324 -12.61 13.89 -19.48
C LEU A 324 -12.37 12.38 -19.43
N SER A 325 -11.11 11.96 -19.35
CA SER A 325 -10.73 10.56 -19.16
C SER A 325 -11.14 10.04 -17.77
N ALA A 326 -10.85 10.79 -16.70
CA ALA A 326 -11.24 10.43 -15.34
C ALA A 326 -12.78 10.36 -15.17
N GLN A 327 -13.52 11.32 -15.74
CA GLN A 327 -14.99 11.33 -15.75
C GLN A 327 -15.55 10.10 -16.50
N ARG A 328 -14.93 9.71 -17.62
CA ARG A 328 -15.30 8.50 -18.36
C ARG A 328 -15.04 7.24 -17.54
N ASN A 329 -13.88 7.12 -16.91
CA ASN A 329 -13.51 6.02 -16.02
C ASN A 329 -14.48 5.92 -14.84
N PHE A 330 -14.87 7.05 -14.24
CA PHE A 330 -15.89 7.14 -13.20
C PHE A 330 -17.25 6.61 -13.68
N VAL A 331 -17.72 7.03 -14.86
CA VAL A 331 -19.00 6.57 -15.42
C VAL A 331 -19.00 5.08 -15.75
N GLN A 332 -17.93 4.56 -16.37
CA GLN A 332 -17.82 3.16 -16.74
C GLN A 332 -17.74 2.23 -15.53
N SER A 333 -17.03 2.66 -14.48
CA SER A 333 -16.95 1.93 -13.21
C SER A 333 -18.24 2.05 -12.38
N CYS A 334 -18.88 3.22 -12.34
CA CYS A 334 -20.15 3.41 -11.65
C CYS A 334 -21.27 2.59 -12.28
N ALA A 335 -21.37 2.54 -13.62
CA ALA A 335 -22.35 1.68 -14.30
C ALA A 335 -22.08 0.18 -14.03
N GLY A 336 -20.80 -0.23 -13.99
CA GLY A 336 -20.41 -1.61 -13.74
C GLY A 336 -20.78 -2.05 -12.32
N TYR A 337 -20.36 -1.28 -11.32
CA TYR A 337 -20.68 -1.58 -9.92
C TYR A 337 -22.16 -1.38 -9.58
N CYS A 338 -22.91 -0.52 -10.28
CA CYS A 338 -24.37 -0.45 -10.12
C CYS A 338 -25.04 -1.77 -10.54
N LEU A 339 -24.65 -2.34 -11.70
CA LEU A 339 -25.14 -3.66 -12.12
C LEU A 339 -24.71 -4.78 -11.15
N VAL A 340 -23.47 -4.76 -10.65
CA VAL A 340 -23.01 -5.71 -9.62
C VAL A 340 -23.89 -5.62 -8.37
N CYS A 341 -24.12 -4.42 -7.84
CA CYS A 341 -24.92 -4.22 -6.63
C CYS A 341 -26.37 -4.67 -6.82
N TYR A 342 -26.95 -4.42 -8.01
CA TYR A 342 -28.27 -4.89 -8.37
C TYR A 342 -28.36 -6.43 -8.47
N LEU A 343 -27.43 -7.07 -9.19
CA LEU A 343 -27.46 -8.52 -9.43
C LEU A 343 -27.13 -9.34 -8.18
N LEU A 344 -26.15 -8.90 -7.37
CA LEU A 344 -25.76 -9.57 -6.13
C LEU A 344 -26.55 -9.10 -4.89
N GLN A 345 -27.47 -8.14 -5.04
CA GLN A 345 -28.19 -7.52 -3.92
C GLN A 345 -27.24 -7.10 -2.78
N VAL A 346 -26.18 -6.37 -3.14
CA VAL A 346 -25.11 -5.94 -2.21
C VAL A 346 -25.69 -4.94 -1.24
N LYS A 347 -25.41 -5.11 0.06
CA LYS A 347 -25.89 -4.22 1.14
C LYS A 347 -24.72 -3.44 1.74
N ASP A 348 -25.02 -2.60 2.74
CA ASP A 348 -24.02 -1.81 3.46
C ASP A 348 -23.12 -0.97 2.51
N ARG A 349 -23.75 -0.24 1.58
CA ARG A 349 -23.05 0.63 0.62
C ARG A 349 -22.99 2.06 1.16
N HIS A 350 -21.82 2.46 1.64
CA HIS A 350 -21.51 3.81 2.09
C HIS A 350 -20.12 4.25 1.57
N ASN A 351 -19.79 5.54 1.66
CA ASN A 351 -18.54 6.12 1.13
C ASN A 351 -17.24 5.53 1.70
N GLY A 352 -17.30 4.67 2.72
CA GLY A 352 -16.15 3.91 3.24
C GLY A 352 -15.89 2.61 2.47
N ASN A 353 -16.94 2.01 1.89
CA ASN A 353 -16.90 0.77 1.11
C ASN A 353 -16.82 1.02 -0.40
N ILE A 354 -16.63 2.28 -0.81
CA ILE A 354 -16.39 2.72 -2.18
C ILE A 354 -15.05 3.46 -2.18
N LEU A 355 -14.06 2.87 -2.87
CA LEU A 355 -12.78 3.50 -3.16
C LEU A 355 -12.87 4.29 -4.46
N LEU A 356 -12.01 5.28 -4.61
CA LEU A 356 -11.68 5.95 -5.87
C LEU A 356 -10.20 5.73 -6.14
N ASP A 357 -9.83 5.31 -7.36
CA ASP A 357 -8.44 5.19 -7.79
C ASP A 357 -7.90 6.47 -8.44
N ALA A 358 -6.58 6.52 -8.63
CA ALA A 358 -5.88 7.65 -9.27
C ALA A 358 -6.24 7.86 -10.76
N GLU A 359 -7.01 6.96 -11.38
CA GLU A 359 -7.49 7.07 -12.76
C GLU A 359 -8.97 7.52 -12.83
N GLY A 360 -9.62 7.74 -11.68
CA GLY A 360 -11.00 8.18 -11.56
C GLY A 360 -12.05 7.07 -11.47
N HIS A 361 -11.66 5.78 -11.42
CA HIS A 361 -12.62 4.68 -11.27
C HIS A 361 -13.10 4.55 -9.82
N ILE A 362 -14.39 4.26 -9.63
CA ILE A 362 -14.88 3.77 -8.34
C ILE A 362 -14.68 2.25 -8.21
N ILE A 363 -14.33 1.79 -7.02
CA ILE A 363 -14.10 0.37 -6.71
C ILE A 363 -14.85 0.02 -5.44
N HIS A 364 -15.89 -0.82 -5.55
CA HIS A 364 -16.60 -1.31 -4.37
C HIS A 364 -15.80 -2.42 -3.68
N ILE A 365 -15.71 -2.33 -2.35
CA ILE A 365 -15.04 -3.31 -1.49
C ILE A 365 -15.98 -3.80 -0.38
N ASP A 366 -15.54 -4.80 0.38
CA ASP A 366 -16.28 -5.41 1.50
C ASP A 366 -17.67 -5.93 1.09
N PHE A 367 -17.68 -7.06 0.38
CA PHE A 367 -18.91 -7.76 -0.04
C PHE A 367 -19.44 -8.73 1.04
N GLY A 368 -19.27 -8.40 2.32
CA GLY A 368 -19.70 -9.25 3.45
C GLY A 368 -21.22 -9.36 3.65
N PHE A 369 -22.03 -8.61 2.89
CA PHE A 369 -23.49 -8.69 2.89
C PHE A 369 -24.04 -8.65 1.47
N ILE A 370 -24.34 -9.83 0.92
CA ILE A 370 -24.90 -10.04 -0.43
C ILE A 370 -26.09 -11.02 -0.38
N LEU A 371 -26.96 -10.98 -1.39
CA LEU A 371 -28.13 -11.87 -1.51
C LEU A 371 -29.07 -11.76 -0.29
N SER A 372 -29.45 -12.87 0.35
CA SER A 372 -30.34 -12.89 1.53
C SER A 372 -29.63 -12.42 2.81
N SER A 373 -28.30 -12.58 2.90
CA SER A 373 -27.46 -12.09 4.01
C SER A 373 -27.73 -10.62 4.30
N SER A 374 -28.09 -10.29 5.55
CA SER A 374 -28.43 -8.93 5.98
C SER A 374 -27.74 -8.61 7.30
N PRO A 375 -27.24 -7.37 7.51
CA PRO A 375 -26.89 -6.90 8.84
C PRO A 375 -28.11 -7.05 9.77
N ARG A 376 -27.94 -7.72 10.91
CA ARG A 376 -29.05 -7.91 11.86
C ARG A 376 -29.36 -6.57 12.56
N ASN A 377 -30.63 -6.34 12.85
CA ASN A 377 -31.17 -5.25 13.68
C ASN A 377 -31.14 -3.81 13.12
N LEU A 378 -30.92 -3.61 11.82
CA LEU A 378 -31.09 -2.30 11.17
C LEU A 378 -32.19 -2.37 10.11
N GLY A 379 -33.34 -1.74 10.37
CA GLY A 379 -34.39 -1.48 9.39
C GLY A 379 -34.02 -0.35 8.43
N PHE A 380 -32.82 -0.42 7.85
CA PHE A 380 -32.22 0.63 7.02
C PHE A 380 -32.16 0.24 5.55
N GLU A 381 -32.58 1.19 4.71
CA GLU A 381 -32.46 1.28 3.24
C GLU A 381 -32.54 -0.04 2.44
N THR A 382 -33.68 -0.22 1.75
CA THR A 382 -33.93 -1.27 0.74
C THR A 382 -33.10 -1.12 -0.54
N SER A 383 -32.24 -0.10 -0.65
CA SER A 383 -31.52 0.27 -1.86
C SER A 383 -30.10 -0.30 -1.88
N ALA A 384 -29.87 -1.35 -2.68
CA ALA A 384 -28.57 -2.03 -2.81
C ALA A 384 -27.41 -1.13 -3.32
N PHE A 385 -27.73 0.01 -3.95
CA PHE A 385 -26.78 1.07 -4.29
C PHE A 385 -27.53 2.40 -4.36
N LYS A 386 -26.89 3.48 -3.89
CA LYS A 386 -27.46 4.83 -3.86
C LYS A 386 -26.65 5.75 -4.76
N LEU A 387 -27.17 6.04 -5.94
CA LEU A 387 -26.63 7.07 -6.83
C LEU A 387 -26.91 8.44 -6.19
N THR A 388 -25.87 9.08 -5.65
CA THR A 388 -25.99 10.37 -4.96
C THR A 388 -25.99 11.53 -5.95
N SER A 389 -26.43 12.71 -5.52
CA SER A 389 -26.31 13.94 -6.33
C SER A 389 -24.84 14.20 -6.70
N GLU A 390 -23.90 14.06 -5.75
CA GLU A 390 -22.46 14.25 -6.02
C GLU A 390 -21.93 13.33 -7.13
N PHE A 391 -22.45 12.10 -7.26
CA PHE A 391 -22.05 11.21 -8.35
C PHE A 391 -22.63 11.72 -9.68
N VAL A 392 -23.87 12.20 -9.69
CA VAL A 392 -24.50 12.81 -10.87
C VAL A 392 -23.80 14.11 -11.27
N ASP A 393 -23.34 14.91 -10.32
CA ASP A 393 -22.58 16.14 -10.57
C ASP A 393 -21.24 15.83 -11.26
N VAL A 394 -20.52 14.79 -10.82
CA VAL A 394 -19.33 14.28 -11.54
C VAL A 394 -19.69 13.79 -12.95
N MET A 395 -20.89 13.25 -13.18
CA MET A 395 -21.38 12.86 -14.52
C MET A 395 -21.90 14.04 -15.37
N GLY A 396 -21.80 15.29 -14.90
CA GLY A 396 -22.26 16.47 -15.62
C GLY A 396 -23.76 16.76 -15.52
N GLY A 397 -24.43 16.24 -14.48
CA GLY A 397 -25.86 16.49 -14.23
C GLY A 397 -26.80 15.45 -14.84
N LEU A 398 -28.09 15.50 -14.47
CA LEU A 398 -29.13 14.55 -14.93
C LEU A 398 -29.38 14.60 -16.44
N ASP A 399 -29.17 15.76 -17.06
CA ASP A 399 -29.33 15.99 -18.49
C ASP A 399 -27.99 15.90 -19.26
N GLY A 400 -26.88 15.62 -18.57
CA GLY A 400 -25.54 15.54 -19.15
C GLY A 400 -25.33 14.31 -20.04
N ASP A 401 -24.53 14.48 -21.10
CA ASP A 401 -24.20 13.41 -22.05
C ASP A 401 -23.61 12.16 -21.36
N MET A 402 -22.76 12.37 -20.36
CA MET A 402 -22.12 11.29 -19.60
C MET A 402 -23.10 10.55 -18.68
N PHE A 403 -24.18 11.20 -18.20
CA PHE A 403 -25.28 10.53 -17.50
C PHE A 403 -26.19 9.74 -18.46
N ASN A 404 -26.38 10.23 -19.69
CA ASN A 404 -27.02 9.45 -20.76
C ASN A 404 -26.18 8.22 -21.16
N TYR A 405 -24.86 8.38 -21.25
CA TYR A 405 -23.90 7.29 -21.47
C TYR A 405 -23.93 6.27 -20.33
N TYR A 406 -23.95 6.70 -19.07
CA TYR A 406 -24.14 5.84 -17.89
C TYR A 406 -25.40 4.94 -18.02
N LYS A 407 -26.56 5.52 -18.33
CA LYS A 407 -27.82 4.77 -18.54
C LYS A 407 -27.69 3.76 -19.69
N MET A 408 -27.04 4.14 -20.79
CA MET A 408 -26.80 3.23 -21.93
C MET A 408 -25.89 2.06 -21.56
N LEU A 409 -24.80 2.31 -20.82
CA LEU A 409 -23.88 1.27 -20.35
C LEU A 409 -24.56 0.27 -19.42
N MET A 410 -25.42 0.74 -18.50
CA MET A 410 -26.23 -0.14 -17.65
C MET A 410 -27.13 -1.06 -18.49
N LEU A 411 -27.83 -0.52 -19.50
CA LEU A 411 -28.70 -1.32 -20.37
C LEU A 411 -27.90 -2.36 -21.17
N GLN A 412 -26.78 -1.96 -21.79
CA GLN A 412 -25.90 -2.88 -22.53
C GLN A 412 -25.34 -3.98 -21.62
N GLY A 413 -24.84 -3.62 -20.44
CA GLY A 413 -24.29 -4.57 -19.48
C GLY A 413 -25.32 -5.54 -18.91
N LEU A 414 -26.57 -5.10 -18.72
CA LEU A 414 -27.68 -5.96 -18.28
C LEU A 414 -28.12 -6.93 -19.38
N ILE A 415 -28.16 -6.49 -20.65
CA ILE A 415 -28.44 -7.37 -21.79
C ILE A 415 -27.34 -8.43 -21.92
N ALA A 416 -26.07 -8.03 -21.81
CA ALA A 416 -24.92 -8.95 -21.82
C ALA A 416 -25.00 -9.96 -20.66
N ALA A 417 -25.28 -9.50 -19.44
CA ALA A 417 -25.44 -10.38 -18.27
C ALA A 417 -26.59 -11.38 -18.44
N ARG A 418 -27.74 -10.96 -19.01
CA ARG A 418 -28.87 -11.83 -19.31
C ARG A 418 -28.54 -12.91 -20.34
N LYS A 419 -27.78 -12.57 -21.39
CA LYS A 419 -27.35 -13.52 -22.44
C LYS A 419 -26.47 -14.66 -21.89
N HIS A 420 -25.77 -14.42 -20.78
CA HIS A 420 -24.83 -15.35 -20.15
C HIS A 420 -25.25 -15.74 -18.72
N MET A 421 -26.52 -15.59 -18.36
CA MET A 421 -26.99 -15.68 -16.97
C MET A 421 -26.66 -17.02 -16.29
N ASP A 422 -26.72 -18.13 -17.02
CA ASP A 422 -26.45 -19.47 -16.50
C ASP A 422 -25.02 -19.60 -15.95
N ARG A 423 -24.03 -18.92 -16.57
CA ARG A 423 -22.63 -18.89 -16.11
C ARG A 423 -22.48 -18.20 -14.75
N VAL A 424 -23.34 -17.21 -14.46
CA VAL A 424 -23.34 -16.49 -13.18
C VAL A 424 -24.12 -17.28 -12.13
N ILE A 425 -25.27 -17.84 -12.50
CA ILE A 425 -26.13 -18.65 -11.61
C ILE A 425 -25.38 -19.89 -11.13
N GLN A 426 -24.71 -20.62 -12.03
CA GLN A 426 -23.94 -21.82 -11.70
C GLN A 426 -22.90 -21.60 -10.60
N ILE A 427 -22.24 -20.43 -10.57
CA ILE A 427 -21.27 -20.07 -9.51
C ILE A 427 -21.97 -19.99 -8.15
N VAL A 428 -23.14 -19.33 -8.09
CA VAL A 428 -23.92 -19.16 -6.87
C VAL A 428 -24.47 -20.51 -6.38
N GLU A 429 -25.02 -21.34 -7.27
CA GLU A 429 -25.58 -22.65 -6.94
C GLU A 429 -24.53 -23.61 -6.35
N ILE A 430 -23.35 -23.70 -6.96
CA ILE A 430 -22.24 -24.53 -6.47
C ILE A 430 -21.78 -24.04 -5.08
N MET A 431 -21.66 -22.73 -4.91
CA MET A 431 -21.24 -22.12 -3.64
C MET A 431 -22.29 -22.27 -2.51
N GLN A 432 -23.59 -22.27 -2.85
CA GLN A 432 -24.67 -22.52 -1.90
C GLN A 432 -24.60 -23.94 -1.33
N GLN A 433 -24.31 -24.94 -2.17
CA GLN A 433 -24.07 -26.33 -1.73
C GLN A 433 -22.83 -26.45 -0.83
N GLY A 434 -21.83 -25.57 -1.00
CA GLY A 434 -20.64 -25.46 -0.17
C GLY A 434 -20.84 -24.88 1.24
N GLY A 435 -22.09 -24.65 1.67
CA GLY A 435 -22.39 -24.13 3.01
C GLY A 435 -22.15 -22.63 3.18
N ILE A 436 -22.11 -21.87 2.07
CA ILE A 436 -22.33 -20.43 2.11
C ILE A 436 -23.84 -20.22 2.16
N THR A 437 -24.37 -20.00 3.36
CA THR A 437 -25.78 -19.61 3.55
C THR A 437 -25.94 -18.17 3.07
N GLY A 438 -26.30 -18.02 1.79
CA GLY A 438 -26.76 -16.77 1.18
C GLY A 438 -28.15 -16.41 1.66
#